data_AF-A0A843EV55-F1
#
_entry.id   AF-A0A843EV55-F1
#
_cell.length_a   1.000
_cell.length_b   1.000
_cell.length_c   1.000
_cell.angle_alpha   90.00
_cell.angle_beta   90.00
_cell.angle_gamma   90.00
#
_symmetry.space_group_name_H-M   'P 1'
#
loop_
_entity.id
_entity.type
_entity.pdbx_description
1 polymer ?
#
loop_
_entity_poly.entity_id
_entity_poly.type
_entity_poly.pdbx_seq_one_letter_code
_entity_poly.pdbx_strand_id
1 'polypeptide(L)'
;MKIGHGVVKKYSREYHRTLKTGEKKKYTTEQIQITVPKNEDIYSNKENVLIIPQSEIEEFNNLEEELHANRVANYLYMMEVEKLEQLINNNDNSSEYEKIIEELKEELHAKEDEINNLEAINQESKQNTMTILKEENDKIKTKHSRLIEENENLKTKYSSIKEENKNLKTKCSTLREEHADIKSSYDNVTSKYDQLKQENLNTKTSYAEMYEVNESLEKDYDDLRLDYNDLVDKYNDLEEELYKLKTTRTRDEYIASKVKEFMLNKEI
;
A
#
# COMPACT_ATOMS: atom_id res chain seq x y z
N MET A 1 -12.32 116.48 32.71
CA MET A 1 -13.43 117.30 32.16
C MET A 1 -13.71 118.44 33.14
N LYS A 2 -14.03 119.67 32.69
CA LYS A 2 -14.51 120.71 33.62
C LYS A 2 -15.98 120.41 33.95
N ILE A 3 -16.34 120.37 35.23
CA ILE A 3 -17.71 120.03 35.68
C ILE A 3 -18.24 121.22 36.47
N GLY A 4 -19.42 121.73 36.09
CA GLY A 4 -20.12 122.82 36.78
C GLY A 4 -21.48 122.34 37.26
N HIS A 5 -21.81 122.56 38.53
CA HIS A 5 -23.06 122.07 39.12
C HIS A 5 -24.13 123.16 39.03
N GLY A 6 -25.24 122.82 38.39
CA GLY A 6 -26.37 123.72 38.24
C GLY A 6 -27.67 123.04 38.63
N VAL A 7 -28.57 123.78 39.28
CA VAL A 7 -29.93 123.30 39.52
C VAL A 7 -30.76 123.58 38.28
N VAL A 8 -31.28 122.51 37.69
CA VAL A 8 -32.13 122.58 36.52
C VAL A 8 -33.56 122.87 36.95
N LYS A 9 -34.14 123.97 36.47
CA LYS A 9 -35.56 124.30 36.61
C LYS A 9 -36.22 124.32 35.25
N LYS A 10 -37.33 123.62 35.12
CA LYS A 10 -38.14 123.59 33.90
C LYS A 10 -39.33 124.51 34.08
N TYR A 11 -39.50 125.43 33.15
CA TYR A 11 -40.61 126.35 33.11
C TYR A 11 -41.41 126.11 31.84
N SER A 12 -42.72 126.11 31.95
CA SER A 12 -43.63 126.14 30.82
C SER A 12 -44.51 127.37 30.95
N ARG A 13 -44.57 128.18 29.90
CA ARG A 13 -45.46 129.33 29.84
C ARG A 13 -46.36 129.21 28.64
N GLU A 14 -47.65 129.35 28.89
CA GLU A 14 -48.67 129.34 27.86
C GLU A 14 -49.19 130.76 27.63
N TYR A 15 -49.29 131.16 26.36
CA TYR A 15 -49.87 132.44 26.00
C TYR A 15 -50.70 132.35 24.73
N HIS A 16 -51.75 133.16 24.67
CA HIS A 16 -52.66 133.21 23.53
C HIS A 16 -52.32 134.43 22.69
N ARG A 17 -51.97 134.22 21.43
CA ARG A 17 -51.68 135.30 20.49
C ARG A 17 -52.78 135.36 19.44
N THR A 18 -53.44 136.51 19.34
CA THR A 18 -54.39 136.77 18.25
C THR A 18 -53.62 136.96 16.96
N LEU A 19 -53.92 136.14 15.96
CA LEU A 19 -53.31 136.23 14.64
C LEU A 19 -53.95 137.38 13.85
N LYS A 20 -53.25 137.88 12.82
CA LYS A 20 -53.72 138.99 11.98
C LYS A 20 -55.06 138.68 11.26
N THR A 21 -55.48 137.41 11.26
CA THR A 21 -56.76 136.89 10.74
C THR A 21 -57.91 136.95 11.76
N GLY A 22 -57.66 137.36 13.01
CA GLY A 22 -58.66 137.47 14.08
C GLY A 22 -58.76 136.26 15.02
N GLU A 23 -58.22 135.09 14.65
CA GLU A 23 -58.22 133.88 15.49
C GLU A 23 -57.16 133.94 16.61
N LYS A 24 -57.51 133.50 17.82
CA LYS A 24 -56.56 133.35 18.94
C LYS A 24 -55.94 131.95 18.93
N LYS A 25 -54.61 131.87 18.84
CA LYS A 25 -53.86 130.60 18.90
C LYS A 25 -53.03 130.54 20.19
N LYS A 26 -53.12 129.40 20.89
CA LYS A 26 -52.36 129.13 22.12
C LYS A 26 -50.97 128.62 21.74
N TYR A 27 -49.94 129.19 22.35
CA TYR A 27 -48.56 128.75 22.25
C TYR A 27 -48.07 128.36 23.63
N THR A 28 -47.34 127.27 23.70
CA THR A 28 -46.59 126.87 24.88
C THR A 28 -45.10 127.00 24.55
N THR A 29 -44.37 127.61 25.47
CA THR A 29 -42.91 127.65 25.40
C THR A 29 -42.38 127.00 26.66
N GLU A 30 -41.59 125.95 26.47
CA GLU A 30 -40.84 125.32 27.55
C GLU A 30 -39.42 125.83 27.52
N GLN A 31 -38.93 126.26 28.68
CA GLN A 31 -37.57 126.75 28.87
C GLN A 31 -36.96 126.02 30.04
N ILE A 32 -35.73 125.58 29.87
CA ILE A 32 -34.94 125.03 30.95
C ILE A 32 -33.99 126.14 31.38
N GLN A 33 -34.16 126.59 32.61
CA GLN A 33 -33.25 127.51 33.24
C GLN A 33 -32.32 126.71 34.14
N ILE A 34 -31.03 126.96 34.01
CA ILE A 34 -30.02 126.37 34.87
C ILE A 34 -29.52 127.49 35.75
N THR A 35 -29.72 127.34 37.04
CA THR A 35 -29.14 128.26 38.02
C THR A 35 -27.82 127.66 38.46
N VAL A 36 -26.74 128.31 38.05
CA VAL A 36 -25.38 127.98 38.51
C VAL A 36 -24.95 129.06 39.50
N PRO A 37 -24.43 128.69 40.69
CA PRO A 37 -23.79 129.65 41.60
C PRO A 37 -22.66 130.41 40.89
N LYS A 38 -22.49 131.71 41.13
CA LYS A 38 -21.48 132.55 40.45
C LYS A 38 -20.04 132.03 40.58
N ASN A 39 -19.73 131.33 41.67
CA ASN A 39 -18.43 130.72 41.93
C ASN A 39 -18.19 129.41 41.15
N GLU A 40 -19.24 128.82 40.58
CA GLU A 40 -19.20 127.60 39.76
C GLU A 40 -19.59 127.85 38.30
N ASP A 41 -19.83 129.12 37.93
CA ASP A 41 -20.11 129.50 36.55
C ASP A 41 -18.84 129.38 35.72
N ILE A 42 -18.71 128.22 35.08
CA ILE A 42 -17.62 127.90 34.15
C ILE A 42 -18.05 128.09 32.69
N TYR A 43 -19.26 128.60 32.44
CA TYR A 43 -19.87 128.66 31.12
C TYR A 43 -19.71 130.04 30.49
N SER A 44 -19.47 130.08 29.17
CA SER A 44 -19.39 131.33 28.41
C SER A 44 -20.71 131.65 27.71
N ASN A 45 -20.98 132.95 27.48
CA ASN A 45 -22.22 133.38 26.82
C ASN A 45 -22.36 132.77 25.42
N LYS A 46 -23.50 132.09 25.15
CA LYS A 46 -23.81 131.32 23.93
C LYS A 46 -22.96 130.05 23.68
N GLU A 47 -22.30 129.50 24.70
CA GLU A 47 -21.61 128.21 24.59
C GLU A 47 -22.61 127.04 24.47
N ASN A 48 -22.35 126.10 23.55
CA ASN A 48 -23.11 124.85 23.45
C ASN A 48 -22.57 123.85 24.46
N VAL A 49 -23.40 123.44 25.42
CA VAL A 49 -23.01 122.55 26.51
C VAL A 49 -23.81 121.26 26.47
N LEU A 50 -23.15 120.14 26.76
CA LEU A 50 -23.81 118.86 26.99
C LEU A 50 -24.08 118.71 28.49
N ILE A 51 -25.35 118.50 28.84
CA ILE A 51 -25.77 118.34 30.23
C ILE A 51 -26.10 116.87 30.44
N ILE A 52 -25.32 116.21 31.28
CA ILE A 52 -25.54 114.82 31.68
C ILE A 52 -26.20 114.85 33.06
N PRO A 53 -27.36 114.20 33.24
CA PRO A 53 -27.95 114.04 34.57
C PRO A 53 -26.95 113.36 35.50
N GLN A 54 -26.78 113.89 36.71
CA GLN A 54 -25.84 113.31 37.67
C GLN A 54 -26.21 111.86 38.05
N SER A 55 -27.48 111.46 37.87
CA SER A 55 -27.94 110.08 38.03
C SER A 55 -27.38 109.10 36.98
N GLU A 56 -26.90 109.58 35.83
CA GLU A 56 -26.43 108.76 34.70
C GLU A 56 -24.89 108.75 34.58
N ILE A 57 -24.18 109.46 35.47
CA ILE A 57 -22.72 109.57 35.39
C ILE A 57 -21.99 108.28 35.80
N GLU A 58 -22.59 107.49 36.70
CA GLU A 58 -22.08 106.18 37.09
C GLU A 58 -22.20 105.17 35.94
N GLU A 59 -23.29 105.22 35.16
CA GLU A 59 -23.46 104.37 33.98
C GLU A 59 -22.41 104.68 32.91
N PHE A 60 -22.08 105.96 32.70
CA PHE A 60 -21.03 106.36 31.76
C PHE A 60 -19.64 105.85 32.17
N ASN A 61 -19.29 105.97 33.45
CA ASN A 61 -18.00 105.50 33.97
C ASN A 61 -17.89 103.96 33.89
N ASN A 62 -18.97 103.24 34.21
CA ASN A 62 -19.00 101.76 34.08
C ASN A 62 -18.79 101.32 32.62
N LEU A 63 -19.38 102.03 31.66
CA LEU A 63 -19.21 101.73 30.24
C LEU A 63 -17.76 101.96 29.76
N GLU A 64 -17.10 102.99 30.29
CA GLU A 64 -15.69 103.27 30.01
C GLU A 64 -14.77 102.18 30.59
N GLU A 65 -15.05 101.70 31.81
CA GLU A 65 -14.35 100.56 32.40
C GLU A 65 -14.57 99.26 31.61
N GLU A 66 -15.81 98.99 31.18
CA GLU A 66 -16.14 97.82 30.35
C GLU A 66 -15.42 97.87 28.99
N LEU A 67 -15.35 99.05 28.36
CA LEU A 67 -14.59 99.25 27.13
C LEU A 67 -13.10 98.97 27.33
N HIS A 68 -12.53 99.41 28.45
CA HIS A 68 -11.13 99.16 28.78
C HIS A 68 -10.87 97.67 29.05
N ALA A 69 -11.77 96.99 29.77
CA ALA A 69 -11.70 95.55 30.01
C ALA A 69 -11.78 94.75 28.70
N ASN A 70 -12.68 95.12 27.80
CA ASN A 70 -12.83 94.49 26.48
C ASN A 70 -11.59 94.67 25.59
N ARG A 71 -10.92 95.82 25.65
CA ARG A 71 -9.65 96.03 24.94
C ARG A 71 -8.56 95.10 25.44
N VAL A 72 -8.44 94.93 26.76
CA VAL A 72 -7.48 94.01 27.38
C VAL A 72 -7.80 92.57 27.01
N ALA A 73 -9.06 92.17 27.07
CA ALA A 73 -9.50 90.82 26.67
C ALA A 73 -9.16 90.51 25.20
N ASN A 74 -9.44 91.45 24.29
CA ASN A 74 -9.08 91.28 22.87
C ASN A 74 -7.58 91.14 22.64
N TYR A 75 -6.76 91.90 23.38
CA TYR A 75 -5.31 91.76 23.30
C TYR A 75 -4.83 90.39 23.78
N LEU A 76 -5.40 89.87 24.87
CA LEU A 76 -5.10 88.52 25.36
C LEU A 76 -5.53 87.44 24.36
N TYR A 77 -6.72 87.56 23.76
CA TYR A 77 -7.16 86.64 22.72
C TYR A 77 -6.25 86.66 21.51
N MET A 78 -5.79 87.83 21.08
CA MET A 78 -4.85 87.95 19.96
C MET A 78 -3.52 87.25 20.27
N MET A 79 -2.98 87.41 21.48
CA MET A 79 -1.77 86.69 21.91
C MET A 79 -1.98 85.17 21.99
N GLU A 80 -3.18 84.71 22.40
CA GLU A 80 -3.54 83.29 22.42
C GLU A 80 -3.56 82.72 21.00
N VAL A 81 -4.18 83.45 20.06
CA VAL A 81 -4.23 83.09 18.64
C VAL A 81 -2.83 83.00 18.05
N GLU A 82 -1.96 83.99 18.28
CA GLU A 82 -0.57 83.94 17.80
C GLU A 82 0.21 82.73 18.35
N LYS A 83 0.01 82.37 19.62
CA LYS A 83 0.64 81.17 20.20
C LYS A 83 0.13 79.89 19.56
N LEU A 84 -1.17 79.80 19.31
CA LEU A 84 -1.79 78.65 18.65
C LEU A 84 -1.31 78.53 17.20
N GLU A 85 -1.18 79.63 16.47
CA GLU A 85 -0.64 79.66 15.11
C GLU A 85 0.83 79.20 15.08
N GLN A 86 1.65 79.63 16.04
CA GLN A 86 3.03 79.15 16.16
C GLN A 86 3.10 77.65 16.48
N LEU A 87 2.23 77.14 17.35
CA LEU A 87 2.15 75.70 17.65
C LEU A 87 1.73 74.88 16.43
N ILE A 88 0.80 75.38 15.61
CA ILE A 88 0.38 74.74 14.37
C ILE A 88 1.52 74.73 13.35
N ASN A 89 2.19 75.86 13.14
CA ASN A 89 3.27 75.98 12.16
C ASN A 89 4.55 75.22 12.56
N ASN A 90 4.83 75.10 13.87
CA ASN A 90 5.95 74.29 14.35
C ASN A 90 5.65 72.78 14.36
N ASN A 91 4.41 72.36 14.09
CA ASN A 91 4.00 70.95 14.03
C ASN A 91 4.22 70.35 12.63
N ASP A 92 5.41 70.59 12.06
CA ASP A 92 5.89 70.07 10.76
C ASP A 92 5.97 68.53 10.70
N ASN A 93 5.69 67.84 11.81
CA ASN A 93 5.69 66.39 11.91
C ASN A 93 4.70 65.72 10.93
N SER A 94 3.67 66.42 10.45
CA SER A 94 2.70 65.86 9.48
C SER A 94 3.38 65.37 8.19
N SER A 95 4.40 66.09 7.71
CA SER A 95 5.12 65.71 6.48
C SER A 95 6.06 64.51 6.69
N GLU A 96 6.66 64.39 7.87
CA GLU A 96 7.47 63.22 8.24
C GLU A 96 6.61 61.97 8.42
N TYR A 97 5.43 62.10 9.07
CA TYR A 97 4.48 60.99 9.19
C TYR A 97 3.98 60.51 7.81
N GLU A 98 3.73 61.42 6.86
CA GLU A 98 3.34 61.05 5.50
C GLU A 98 4.43 60.27 4.74
N LYS A 99 5.71 60.66 4.90
CA LYS A 99 6.83 59.87 4.34
C LYS A 99 6.92 58.47 4.95
N ILE A 100 6.83 58.37 6.28
CA ILE A 100 6.88 57.08 6.97
C ILE A 100 5.70 56.19 6.55
N ILE A 101 4.51 56.77 6.37
CA ILE A 101 3.34 56.03 5.89
C ILE A 101 3.58 55.48 4.47
N GLU A 102 4.19 56.28 3.59
CA GLU A 102 4.45 55.84 2.22
C GLU A 102 5.55 54.76 2.16
N GLU A 103 6.63 54.89 2.94
CA GLU A 103 7.66 53.87 3.10
C GLU A 103 7.08 52.54 3.63
N LEU A 104 6.21 52.61 4.65
CA LEU A 104 5.52 51.44 5.19
C LEU A 104 4.58 50.78 4.17
N LYS A 105 3.93 51.55 3.29
CA LYS A 105 3.10 50.98 2.22
C LYS A 105 3.94 50.26 1.18
N GLU A 106 5.08 50.83 0.78
CA GLU A 106 6.00 50.18 -0.16
C GLU A 106 6.56 48.89 0.43
N GLU A 107 6.96 48.90 1.71
CA GLU A 107 7.42 47.71 2.41
C GLU A 107 6.32 46.65 2.53
N LEU A 108 5.08 47.07 2.82
CA LEU A 108 3.93 46.18 2.89
C LEU A 108 3.63 45.53 1.52
N HIS A 109 3.67 46.31 0.44
CA HIS A 109 3.49 45.78 -0.91
C HIS A 109 4.61 44.79 -1.29
N ALA A 110 5.87 45.11 -0.98
CA ALA A 110 6.99 44.21 -1.21
C ALA A 110 6.85 42.89 -0.43
N LYS A 111 6.32 42.96 0.80
CA LYS A 111 6.02 41.78 1.61
C LYS A 111 4.86 40.97 1.07
N GLU A 112 3.82 41.61 0.55
CA GLU A 112 2.70 40.93 -0.13
C GLU A 112 3.18 40.18 -1.38
N ASP A 113 4.06 40.77 -2.19
CA ASP A 113 4.65 40.11 -3.35
C ASP A 113 5.52 38.90 -2.95
N GLU A 114 6.31 39.02 -1.88
CA GLU A 114 7.12 37.93 -1.34
C GLU A 114 6.23 36.76 -0.84
N ILE A 115 5.14 37.07 -0.15
CA ILE A 115 4.15 36.07 0.32
C ILE A 115 3.52 35.35 -0.88
N ASN A 116 3.04 36.08 -1.88
CA ASN A 116 2.41 35.50 -3.07
C ASN A 116 3.37 34.55 -3.81
N ASN A 117 4.65 34.93 -3.92
CA ASN A 117 5.65 34.08 -4.55
C ASN A 117 5.94 32.81 -3.72
N LEU A 118 6.06 32.94 -2.40
CA LEU A 118 6.24 31.79 -1.50
C LEU A 118 5.05 30.83 -1.54
N GLU A 119 3.82 31.35 -1.61
CA GLU A 119 2.62 30.55 -1.77
C GLU A 119 2.60 29.79 -3.09
N ALA A 120 2.98 30.43 -4.20
CA ALA A 120 3.09 29.78 -5.50
C ALA A 120 4.11 28.64 -5.48
N ILE A 121 5.32 28.88 -4.95
CA ILE A 121 6.37 27.85 -4.82
C ILE A 121 5.91 26.70 -3.93
N ASN A 122 5.23 27.00 -2.82
CA ASN A 122 4.70 25.98 -1.90
C ASN A 122 3.59 25.15 -2.57
N GLN A 123 2.71 25.78 -3.35
CA GLN A 123 1.65 25.08 -4.07
C GLN A 123 2.23 24.19 -5.18
N GLU A 124 3.21 24.68 -5.94
CA GLU A 124 3.89 23.91 -6.98
C GLU A 124 4.66 22.72 -6.38
N SER A 125 5.42 22.93 -5.31
CA SER A 125 6.16 21.84 -4.64
C SER A 125 5.23 20.77 -4.05
N LYS A 126 4.10 21.17 -3.44
CA LYS A 126 3.04 20.23 -3.01
C LYS A 126 2.45 19.45 -4.18
N GLN A 127 2.21 20.12 -5.31
CA GLN A 127 1.65 19.47 -6.49
C GLN A 127 2.63 18.46 -7.10
N ASN A 128 3.92 18.82 -7.17
CA ASN A 128 4.99 17.95 -7.68
C ASN A 128 5.20 16.73 -6.77
N THR A 129 5.26 16.94 -5.46
CA THR A 129 5.37 15.82 -4.50
C THR A 129 4.15 14.90 -4.58
N MET A 130 2.94 15.46 -4.71
CA MET A 130 1.71 14.66 -4.88
C MET A 130 1.72 13.83 -6.17
N THR A 131 2.24 14.37 -7.28
CA THR A 131 2.33 13.64 -8.55
C THR A 131 3.34 12.51 -8.47
N ILE A 132 4.53 12.76 -7.92
CA ILE A 132 5.57 11.73 -7.71
C ILE A 132 5.03 10.58 -6.85
N LEU A 133 4.38 10.90 -5.73
CA LEU A 133 3.81 9.89 -4.83
C LEU A 133 2.70 9.06 -5.50
N LYS A 134 1.87 9.68 -6.35
CA LYS A 134 0.85 8.94 -7.12
C LYS A 134 1.51 7.96 -8.08
N GLU A 135 2.52 8.39 -8.83
CA GLU A 135 3.24 7.52 -9.77
C GLU A 135 3.94 6.36 -9.06
N GLU A 136 4.58 6.60 -7.92
CA GLU A 136 5.19 5.56 -7.10
C GLU A 136 4.15 4.56 -6.59
N ASN A 137 3.00 5.05 -6.12
CA ASN A 137 1.92 4.18 -5.65
C ASN A 137 1.37 3.29 -6.79
N ASP A 138 1.21 3.84 -7.99
CA ASP A 138 0.76 3.06 -9.16
C ASP A 138 1.80 2.03 -9.60
N LYS A 139 3.11 2.38 -9.54
CA LYS A 139 4.21 1.42 -9.75
C LYS A 139 4.21 0.31 -8.69
N ILE A 140 3.93 0.63 -7.43
CA ILE A 140 3.84 -0.37 -6.36
C ILE A 140 2.64 -1.27 -6.56
N LYS A 141 1.45 -0.72 -6.86
CA LYS A 141 0.25 -1.50 -7.14
C LYS A 141 0.46 -2.49 -8.29
N THR A 142 1.03 -2.02 -9.40
CA THR A 142 1.30 -2.90 -10.55
C THR A 142 2.30 -4.01 -10.22
N LYS A 143 3.36 -3.73 -9.46
CA LYS A 143 4.27 -4.78 -8.95
C LYS A 143 3.56 -5.76 -8.02
N HIS A 144 2.71 -5.26 -7.12
CA HIS A 144 1.96 -6.11 -6.20
C HIS A 144 1.00 -7.05 -6.93
N SER A 145 0.26 -6.56 -7.92
CA SER A 145 -0.61 -7.41 -8.76
C SER A 145 0.17 -8.50 -9.50
N ARG A 146 1.35 -8.19 -10.04
CA ARG A 146 2.22 -9.19 -10.68
C ARG A 146 2.70 -10.27 -9.70
N LEU A 147 3.07 -9.87 -8.49
CA LEU A 147 3.48 -10.81 -7.44
C LEU A 147 2.33 -11.74 -7.01
N ILE A 148 1.10 -11.24 -6.95
CA ILE A 148 -0.08 -12.07 -6.68
C ILE A 148 -0.25 -13.14 -7.77
N GLU A 149 -0.18 -12.74 -9.04
CA GLU A 149 -0.31 -13.66 -10.18
C GLU A 149 0.82 -14.70 -10.20
N GLU A 150 2.06 -14.28 -9.96
CA GLU A 150 3.21 -15.18 -9.89
C GLU A 150 3.06 -16.19 -8.74
N ASN A 151 2.54 -15.77 -7.59
CA ASN A 151 2.32 -16.64 -6.44
C ASN A 151 1.24 -17.70 -6.71
N GLU A 152 0.12 -17.32 -7.33
CA GLU A 152 -0.91 -18.30 -7.74
C GLU A 152 -0.37 -19.28 -8.81
N ASN A 153 0.45 -18.80 -9.75
CA ASN A 153 1.15 -19.65 -10.71
C ASN A 153 2.14 -20.62 -10.04
N LEU A 154 2.85 -20.19 -9.00
CA LEU A 154 3.74 -21.07 -8.24
C LEU A 154 2.95 -22.12 -7.45
N LYS A 155 1.83 -21.73 -6.85
CA LYS A 155 0.95 -22.62 -6.08
C LYS A 155 0.33 -23.73 -6.95
N THR A 156 -0.08 -23.39 -8.17
CA THR A 156 -0.57 -24.39 -9.14
C THR A 156 0.53 -25.34 -9.58
N LYS A 157 1.73 -24.84 -9.93
CA LYS A 157 2.90 -25.67 -10.25
C LYS A 157 3.28 -26.60 -9.10
N TYR A 158 3.34 -26.10 -7.87
CA TYR A 158 3.63 -26.89 -6.69
C TYR A 158 2.62 -28.03 -6.50
N SER A 159 1.33 -27.74 -6.70
CA SER A 159 0.27 -28.75 -6.58
C SER A 159 0.40 -29.84 -7.65
N SER A 160 0.75 -29.46 -8.89
CA SER A 160 1.01 -30.42 -9.97
C SER A 160 2.20 -31.31 -9.67
N ILE A 161 3.32 -30.73 -9.23
CA ILE A 161 4.54 -31.49 -8.87
C ILE A 161 4.25 -32.46 -7.72
N LYS A 162 3.45 -32.03 -6.73
CA LYS A 162 3.06 -32.88 -5.61
C LYS A 162 2.29 -34.12 -6.08
N GLU A 163 1.35 -33.96 -7.01
CA GLU A 163 0.59 -35.08 -7.56
C GLU A 163 1.46 -36.00 -8.44
N GLU A 164 2.33 -35.42 -9.27
CA GLU A 164 3.30 -36.18 -10.06
C GLU A 164 4.21 -37.04 -9.16
N ASN A 165 4.72 -36.48 -8.07
CA ASN A 165 5.55 -37.20 -7.12
C ASN A 165 4.79 -38.34 -6.43
N LYS A 166 3.51 -38.14 -6.10
CA LYS A 166 2.64 -39.20 -5.58
C LYS A 166 2.47 -40.33 -6.60
N ASN A 167 2.22 -40.00 -7.87
CA ASN A 167 2.08 -40.97 -8.94
C ASN A 167 3.40 -41.75 -9.18
N LEU A 168 4.54 -41.06 -9.16
CA LEU A 168 5.86 -41.69 -9.28
C LEU A 168 6.12 -42.65 -8.12
N LYS A 169 5.77 -42.29 -6.88
CA LYS A 169 5.89 -43.19 -5.73
C LYS A 169 5.06 -44.46 -5.92
N THR A 170 3.82 -44.34 -6.37
CA THR A 170 2.97 -45.50 -6.66
C THR A 170 3.60 -46.37 -7.74
N LYS A 171 4.07 -45.78 -8.85
CA LYS A 171 4.72 -46.52 -9.94
C LYS A 171 5.98 -47.25 -9.49
N CYS A 172 6.80 -46.61 -8.64
CA CYS A 172 7.98 -47.25 -8.05
C CYS A 172 7.62 -48.44 -7.14
N SER A 173 6.54 -48.32 -6.35
CA SER A 173 6.06 -49.44 -5.53
C SER A 173 5.61 -50.60 -6.38
N THR A 174 4.80 -50.36 -7.42
CA THR A 174 4.36 -51.40 -8.37
C THR A 174 5.54 -52.08 -9.06
N LEU A 175 6.51 -51.30 -9.55
CA LEU A 175 7.69 -51.87 -10.20
C LEU A 175 8.53 -52.73 -9.25
N ARG A 176 8.56 -52.38 -7.95
CA ARG A 176 9.25 -53.17 -6.93
C ARG A 176 8.56 -54.51 -6.69
N GLU A 177 7.22 -54.53 -6.68
CA GLU A 177 6.43 -55.76 -6.58
C GLU A 177 6.63 -56.64 -7.82
N GLU A 178 6.50 -56.08 -9.02
CA GLU A 178 6.75 -56.80 -10.29
C GLU A 178 8.16 -57.40 -10.33
N HIS A 179 9.17 -56.66 -9.90
CA HIS A 179 10.54 -57.17 -9.82
C HIS A 179 10.67 -58.35 -8.82
N ALA A 180 9.98 -58.29 -7.68
CA ALA A 180 9.96 -59.39 -6.71
C ALA A 180 9.29 -60.64 -7.29
N ASP A 181 8.19 -60.47 -8.01
CA ASP A 181 7.48 -61.57 -8.68
C ASP A 181 8.33 -62.21 -9.78
N ILE A 182 8.97 -61.40 -10.62
CA ILE A 182 9.90 -61.87 -11.66
C ILE A 182 11.06 -62.65 -11.01
N LYS A 183 11.63 -62.15 -9.92
CA LYS A 183 12.70 -62.84 -9.20
C LYS A 183 12.25 -64.20 -8.68
N SER A 184 11.07 -64.27 -8.05
CA SER A 184 10.48 -65.53 -7.58
C SER A 184 10.25 -66.52 -8.73
N SER A 185 9.74 -66.05 -9.86
CA SER A 185 9.56 -66.86 -11.07
C SER A 185 10.90 -67.39 -11.60
N TYR A 186 11.93 -66.55 -11.65
CA TYR A 186 13.29 -66.94 -12.06
C TYR A 186 13.88 -68.03 -11.14
N ASP A 187 13.75 -67.87 -9.83
CA ASP A 187 14.24 -68.84 -8.85
C ASP A 187 13.53 -70.21 -9.00
N ASN A 188 12.22 -70.19 -9.27
CA ASN A 188 11.44 -71.40 -9.56
C ASN A 188 11.87 -72.10 -10.86
N VAL A 189 12.06 -71.33 -11.94
CA VAL A 189 12.56 -71.87 -13.22
C VAL A 189 13.95 -72.49 -13.05
N THR A 190 14.83 -71.82 -12.31
CA THR A 190 16.18 -72.33 -11.99
C THR A 190 16.10 -73.65 -11.23
N SER A 191 15.22 -73.73 -10.22
CA SER A 191 15.02 -74.96 -9.44
C SER A 191 14.50 -76.12 -10.31
N LYS A 192 13.55 -75.85 -11.22
CA LYS A 192 13.05 -76.86 -12.17
C LYS A 192 14.13 -77.32 -13.15
N TYR A 193 14.97 -76.39 -13.62
CA TYR A 193 16.09 -76.72 -14.49
C TYR A 193 17.08 -77.66 -13.79
N ASP A 194 17.42 -77.38 -12.53
CA ASP A 194 18.31 -78.24 -11.75
C ASP A 194 17.70 -79.63 -11.50
N GLN A 195 16.40 -79.72 -11.24
CA GLN A 195 15.68 -81.00 -11.14
C GLN A 195 15.76 -81.78 -12.45
N LEU A 196 15.41 -81.17 -13.58
CA LEU A 196 15.49 -81.80 -14.91
C LEU A 196 16.91 -82.25 -15.24
N LYS A 197 17.92 -81.47 -14.86
CA LYS A 197 19.32 -81.82 -15.05
C LYS A 197 19.69 -83.08 -14.27
N GLN A 198 19.22 -83.22 -13.03
CA GLN A 198 19.44 -84.43 -12.21
C GLN A 198 18.68 -85.63 -12.77
N GLU A 199 17.41 -85.47 -13.16
CA GLU A 199 16.63 -86.52 -13.80
C GLU A 199 17.32 -87.05 -15.06
N ASN A 200 17.82 -86.15 -15.92
CA ASN A 200 18.55 -86.53 -17.13
C ASN A 200 19.85 -87.30 -16.81
N LEU A 201 20.58 -86.91 -15.76
CA LEU A 201 21.75 -87.67 -15.31
C LEU A 201 21.37 -89.07 -14.85
N ASN A 202 20.32 -89.19 -14.03
CA ASN A 202 19.82 -90.48 -13.56
C ASN A 202 19.36 -91.38 -14.72
N THR A 203 18.63 -90.83 -15.70
CA THR A 203 18.23 -91.56 -16.90
C THR A 203 19.43 -92.04 -17.70
N LYS A 204 20.48 -91.21 -17.87
CA LYS A 204 21.72 -91.63 -18.54
C LYS A 204 22.42 -92.77 -17.80
N THR A 205 22.50 -92.71 -16.47
CA THR A 205 23.08 -93.78 -15.65
C THR A 205 22.29 -95.07 -15.81
N SER A 206 20.96 -95.02 -15.67
CA SER A 206 20.09 -96.19 -15.82
C SER A 206 20.17 -96.79 -17.22
N TYR A 207 20.30 -95.96 -18.26
CA TYR A 207 20.52 -96.43 -19.63
C TYR A 207 21.85 -97.18 -19.78
N ALA A 208 22.93 -96.67 -19.18
CA ALA A 208 24.24 -97.35 -19.20
C ALA A 208 24.18 -98.70 -18.47
N GLU A 209 23.54 -98.76 -17.30
CA GLU A 209 23.33 -100.01 -16.56
C GLU A 209 22.52 -101.04 -17.37
N MET A 210 21.43 -100.60 -18.02
CA MET A 210 20.64 -101.49 -18.90
C MET A 210 21.45 -102.00 -20.09
N TYR A 211 22.34 -101.17 -20.64
CA TYR A 211 23.22 -101.56 -21.74
C TYR A 211 24.18 -102.67 -21.31
N GLU A 212 24.83 -102.53 -20.14
CA GLU A 212 25.71 -103.56 -19.58
C GLU A 212 24.98 -104.89 -19.30
N VAL A 213 23.77 -104.82 -18.74
CA VAL A 213 22.93 -106.02 -18.53
C VAL A 213 22.58 -106.69 -19.85
N ASN A 214 22.27 -105.90 -20.89
CA ASN A 214 21.95 -106.45 -22.21
C ASN A 214 23.16 -107.14 -22.86
N GLU A 215 24.36 -106.56 -22.75
CA GLU A 215 25.60 -107.22 -23.21
C GLU A 215 25.85 -108.54 -22.48
N SER A 216 25.63 -108.58 -21.15
CA SER A 216 25.75 -109.82 -20.39
C SER A 216 24.74 -110.87 -20.83
N LEU A 217 23.48 -110.46 -21.09
CA LEU A 217 22.42 -111.37 -21.52
C LEU A 217 22.68 -111.92 -22.94
N GLU A 218 23.24 -111.10 -23.83
CA GLU A 218 23.64 -111.53 -25.17
C GLU A 218 24.74 -112.60 -25.11
N LYS A 219 25.71 -112.43 -24.20
CA LYS A 219 26.74 -113.45 -23.94
C LYS A 219 26.14 -114.73 -23.36
N ASP A 220 25.28 -114.63 -22.34
CA ASP A 220 24.62 -115.79 -21.75
C ASP A 220 23.77 -116.56 -22.79
N TYR A 221 23.14 -115.83 -23.72
CA TYR A 221 22.40 -116.42 -24.83
C TYR A 221 23.30 -117.19 -25.80
N ASP A 222 24.45 -116.61 -26.15
CA ASP A 222 25.44 -117.28 -27.01
C ASP A 222 26.03 -118.53 -26.34
N ASP A 223 26.34 -118.45 -25.04
CA ASP A 223 26.82 -119.59 -24.25
C ASP A 223 25.76 -120.71 -24.21
N LEU A 224 24.50 -120.37 -23.92
CA LEU A 224 23.39 -121.35 -23.94
C LEU A 224 23.17 -121.97 -25.32
N ARG A 225 23.38 -121.20 -26.38
CA ARG A 225 23.27 -121.68 -27.76
C ARG A 225 24.37 -122.69 -28.08
N LEU A 226 25.60 -122.47 -27.59
CA LEU A 226 26.69 -123.45 -27.71
C LEU A 226 26.37 -124.73 -26.95
N ASP A 227 25.93 -124.63 -25.69
CA ASP A 227 25.51 -125.78 -24.88
C ASP A 227 24.39 -126.59 -25.54
N TYR A 228 23.42 -125.91 -26.17
CA TYR A 228 22.36 -126.55 -26.94
C TYR A 228 22.90 -127.35 -28.12
N ASN A 229 23.81 -126.77 -28.91
CA ASN A 229 24.41 -127.47 -30.05
C ASN A 229 25.23 -128.69 -29.59
N ASP A 230 26.00 -128.55 -28.51
CA ASP A 230 26.76 -129.66 -27.90
C ASP A 230 25.83 -130.80 -27.44
N LEU A 231 24.65 -130.47 -26.90
CA LEU A 231 23.65 -131.46 -26.50
C LEU A 231 23.03 -132.16 -27.72
N VAL A 232 22.78 -131.42 -28.80
CA VAL A 232 22.29 -131.97 -30.07
C VAL A 232 23.32 -132.94 -30.66
N ASP A 233 24.60 -132.59 -30.65
CA ASP A 233 25.67 -133.47 -31.14
C ASP A 233 25.75 -134.77 -30.31
N LYS A 234 25.74 -134.67 -28.97
CA LYS A 234 25.70 -135.84 -28.08
C LYS A 234 24.46 -136.71 -28.30
N TYR A 235 23.30 -136.10 -28.59
CA TYR A 235 22.08 -136.82 -28.90
C TYR A 235 22.23 -137.62 -30.22
N ASN A 236 22.78 -136.99 -31.25
CA ASN A 236 23.03 -137.63 -32.54
C ASN A 236 24.03 -138.80 -32.41
N ASP A 237 25.11 -138.61 -31.65
CA ASP A 237 26.09 -139.67 -31.36
C ASP A 237 25.42 -140.86 -30.65
N LEU A 238 24.59 -140.60 -29.63
CA LEU A 238 23.86 -141.63 -28.90
C LEU A 238 22.84 -142.36 -29.79
N GLU A 239 22.18 -141.63 -30.70
CA GLU A 239 21.28 -142.22 -31.69
C GLU A 239 22.02 -143.17 -32.64
N GLU A 240 23.22 -142.78 -33.09
CA GLU A 240 24.09 -143.63 -33.91
C GLU A 240 24.57 -144.87 -33.15
N GLU A 241 24.99 -144.73 -31.89
CA GLU A 241 25.35 -145.85 -31.03
C GLU A 241 24.18 -146.82 -30.82
N LEU A 242 22.97 -146.30 -30.54
CA LEU A 242 21.76 -147.11 -30.41
C LEU A 242 21.46 -147.89 -31.71
N TYR A 243 21.64 -147.26 -32.88
CA TYR A 243 21.48 -147.93 -34.16
C TYR A 243 22.49 -149.07 -34.35
N LYS A 244 23.78 -148.84 -34.04
CA LYS A 244 24.84 -149.87 -34.07
C LYS A 244 24.57 -151.00 -33.10
N LEU A 245 24.11 -150.71 -31.89
CA LEU A 245 23.77 -151.72 -30.89
C LEU A 245 22.58 -152.57 -31.33
N LYS A 246 21.54 -151.94 -31.87
CA LYS A 246 20.35 -152.63 -32.39
C LYS A 246 20.71 -153.57 -33.54
N THR A 247 21.55 -153.14 -34.47
CA THR A 247 22.01 -153.98 -35.60
C THR A 247 22.88 -155.15 -35.10
N THR A 248 23.81 -154.90 -34.18
CA THR A 248 24.64 -155.96 -33.56
C THR A 248 23.77 -156.97 -32.83
N ARG A 249 22.81 -156.52 -32.02
CA ARG A 249 21.86 -157.40 -31.32
C ARG A 249 21.08 -158.28 -32.29
N THR A 250 20.54 -157.71 -33.37
CA THR A 250 19.84 -158.51 -34.40
C THR A 250 20.74 -159.52 -35.09
N ARG A 251 22.01 -159.19 -35.33
CA ARG A 251 23.01 -160.11 -35.87
C ARG A 251 23.31 -161.25 -34.88
N ASP A 252 23.50 -160.95 -33.60
CA ASP A 252 23.77 -161.94 -32.57
C ASP A 252 22.57 -162.86 -32.33
N GLU A 253 21.35 -162.32 -32.33
CA GLU A 253 20.08 -163.08 -32.31
C GLU A 253 19.98 -164.04 -33.50
N TYR A 254 20.36 -163.59 -34.71
CA TYR A 254 20.42 -164.43 -35.91
C TYR A 254 21.47 -165.54 -35.78
N ILE A 255 22.70 -165.22 -35.35
CA ILE A 255 23.78 -166.21 -35.14
C ILE A 255 23.36 -167.23 -34.09
N ALA A 256 22.83 -166.79 -32.94
CA ALA A 256 22.36 -167.67 -31.88
C ALA A 256 21.27 -168.63 -32.40
N SER A 257 20.35 -168.14 -33.22
CA SER A 257 19.32 -168.98 -33.87
C SER A 257 19.93 -170.02 -34.81
N LYS A 258 20.92 -169.65 -35.63
CA LYS A 258 21.63 -170.56 -36.53
C LYS A 258 22.48 -171.60 -35.80
N VAL A 259 23.17 -171.20 -34.74
CA VAL A 259 23.92 -172.12 -33.86
C VAL A 259 22.96 -173.11 -33.20
N LYS A 260 21.80 -172.64 -32.73
CA LYS A 260 20.75 -173.51 -32.18
C LYS A 260 20.26 -174.52 -33.22
N GLU A 261 19.96 -174.10 -34.45
CA GLU A 261 19.62 -175.01 -35.56
C GLU A 261 20.73 -176.04 -35.84
N PHE A 262 22.00 -175.61 -35.86
CA PHE A 262 23.13 -176.50 -36.11
C PHE A 262 23.31 -177.56 -35.01
N MET A 263 23.15 -177.17 -33.73
CA MET A 263 23.21 -178.12 -32.61
C MET A 263 22.08 -179.15 -32.68
N LEU A 264 20.86 -178.74 -33.05
CA LEU A 264 19.72 -179.63 -33.22
C LEU A 264 19.87 -180.62 -34.40
N ASN A 265 20.56 -180.23 -35.48
CA ASN A 265 20.76 -181.10 -36.65
C ASN A 265 21.92 -182.10 -36.52
N LYS A 266 22.73 -182.04 -35.46
CA LYS A 266 23.83 -182.99 -35.19
C LYS A 266 23.44 -184.19 -34.34
N GLU A 267 22.20 -184.26 -33.87
CA GLU A 267 21.65 -185.40 -33.10
C GLU A 267 20.97 -186.47 -33.98
N ILE A 268 21.37 -186.60 -35.25
CA ILE A 268 20.95 -187.68 -36.18
C ILE A 268 22.19 -188.46 -36.63
#